data_AF-A0A9J6BDM6-F1
#
_entry.id   AF-A0A9J6BDM6-F1
#
_cell.length_a   1.000
_cell.length_b   1.000
_cell.length_c   1.000
_cell.angle_alpha   90.00
_cell.angle_beta   90.00
_cell.angle_gamma   90.00
#
_symmetry.space_group_name_H-M   'P 1'
#
loop_
_entity.id
_entity.type
_entity.pdbx_description
1 polymer ?
#
loop_
_entity_poly.entity_id
_entity_poly.type
_entity_poly.pdbx_seq_one_letter_code
_entity_poly.pdbx_strand_id
1 'polypeptide(L)'
;MNLKILLSFAFFFFLITLCCCENDLEIEKLSDDLPKIDPEVYLINGENCKIPDLDPFSDDAMKVYKPVPAKRCSEKEPMVSTEYSEDGKRLIINDTNAQFFLESWMTDYDCCLERITRPESGKNADNHYILSDCINFSSGYLLTDDDEFILIKCRGFSNTTNFRVKNNIYKDVFGSINTKVNTTEKLQNSKVKNKTNVLLIGIDSISRLNLIRAMPETYEYVKRDGWIEMKAFNKVGDNTFPNFMALLAGLNHSLSYRKCNPKKVGGIDDCGMLWNLFNEANYATAFAEDCASLATFNFFTTGFSLQPTDHYMRPMELVGEKHLTLKRESFWNTQCLGYRHYADYVYDYANEFVRKYKNDSFFGFFWTNSFSHDDVSMPKRYDSTMKNHLENIEKSGVLNNTIIIFLSDHGMRFGPIRKFFTGWLEERLPFLHIYIPQQFKAQHPELVKNLEINADRLISPYDMFVTFKHILMLSGEYNETMTLTADGCPTCQSLFYEVPSNRTCKDACIPRVWCTCTSFSEINKNSDLIKKAANFAVTQLNEDLSIYPQCAKLELKNVLSARRSTTTNSILDFLVSFDVMPSEGEMEATVRYSSDSKEMKLIGEISRINKYGNQSSCILDAHLRKYCYCM
;
A
#
# COMPACT_ATOMS: atom_id res chain seq x y z
N MET A 1 -22.00 -38.75 -67.64
CA MET A 1 -21.44 -37.76 -66.68
C MET A 1 -22.15 -37.98 -65.35
N ASN A 2 -21.41 -38.31 -64.30
CA ASN A 2 -21.82 -39.23 -63.24
C ASN A 2 -22.77 -38.65 -62.18
N LEU A 3 -23.82 -39.42 -61.86
CA LEU A 3 -24.75 -39.27 -60.72
C LEU A 3 -24.02 -39.22 -59.35
N LYS A 4 -22.75 -39.64 -59.30
CA LYS A 4 -21.88 -39.54 -58.12
C LYS A 4 -21.45 -38.09 -57.78
N ILE A 5 -21.49 -37.15 -58.72
CA ILE A 5 -21.05 -35.76 -58.48
C ILE A 5 -22.18 -34.93 -57.84
N LEU A 6 -23.45 -35.19 -58.20
CA LEU A 6 -24.59 -34.49 -57.59
C LEU A 6 -24.82 -34.89 -56.12
N LEU A 7 -24.57 -36.15 -55.76
CA LEU A 7 -24.70 -36.64 -54.39
C LEU A 7 -23.61 -36.09 -53.45
N SER A 8 -22.39 -35.83 -53.95
CA SER A 8 -21.34 -35.18 -53.16
C SER A 8 -21.61 -33.70 -52.89
N PHE A 9 -22.23 -32.96 -53.83
CA PHE A 9 -22.55 -31.54 -53.61
C PHE A 9 -23.71 -31.33 -52.63
N ALA A 10 -24.73 -32.22 -52.64
CA ALA A 10 -25.83 -32.16 -51.68
C ALA A 10 -25.38 -32.52 -50.25
N PHE A 11 -24.45 -33.47 -50.10
CA PHE A 11 -23.89 -33.85 -48.79
C PHE A 11 -22.98 -32.76 -48.21
N PHE A 12 -22.23 -32.05 -49.06
CA PHE A 12 -21.34 -30.96 -48.64
C PHE A 12 -22.12 -29.70 -48.21
N PHE A 13 -23.23 -29.38 -48.90
CA PHE A 13 -24.10 -28.28 -48.48
C PHE A 13 -24.82 -28.59 -47.15
N PHE A 14 -25.29 -29.84 -46.96
CA PHE A 14 -25.95 -30.25 -45.72
C PHE A 14 -24.98 -30.22 -44.51
N LEU A 15 -23.72 -30.64 -44.69
CA LEU A 15 -22.66 -30.55 -43.68
C LEU A 15 -22.25 -29.11 -43.33
N ILE A 16 -22.27 -28.18 -44.31
CA ILE A 16 -21.96 -26.76 -44.05
C ILE A 16 -23.11 -26.08 -43.31
N THR A 17 -24.38 -26.40 -43.62
CA THR A 17 -25.54 -25.89 -42.85
C THR A 17 -25.62 -26.47 -41.43
N LEU A 18 -25.26 -27.74 -41.21
CA LEU A 18 -25.17 -28.29 -39.85
C LEU A 18 -24.02 -27.67 -39.04
N CYS A 19 -22.87 -27.40 -39.66
CA CYS A 19 -21.71 -26.79 -38.99
C CYS A 19 -21.94 -25.29 -38.65
N CYS A 20 -22.81 -24.60 -39.39
CA CYS A 20 -23.23 -23.24 -39.04
C CYS A 20 -24.31 -23.22 -37.95
N CYS A 21 -25.24 -24.18 -37.93
CA CYS A 21 -26.27 -24.26 -36.89
C CYS A 21 -25.75 -24.79 -35.53
N GLU A 22 -24.73 -25.67 -35.50
CA GLU A 22 -24.14 -26.13 -34.24
C GLU A 22 -23.38 -25.04 -33.47
N ASN A 23 -22.84 -24.03 -34.18
CA ASN A 23 -22.09 -22.94 -33.56
C ASN A 23 -22.97 -21.83 -32.99
N ASP A 24 -24.14 -21.57 -33.58
CA ASP A 24 -25.14 -20.64 -33.01
C ASP A 24 -25.80 -21.23 -31.75
N LEU A 25 -25.95 -22.56 -31.70
CA LEU A 25 -26.44 -23.31 -30.54
C LEU A 25 -25.50 -23.27 -29.32
N GLU A 26 -24.19 -23.13 -29.49
CA GLU A 26 -23.23 -22.97 -28.38
C GLU A 26 -23.31 -21.58 -27.74
N ILE A 27 -23.59 -20.54 -28.54
CA ILE A 27 -23.75 -19.16 -28.07
C ILE A 27 -25.11 -18.98 -27.39
N GLU A 28 -26.20 -19.56 -27.94
CA GLU A 28 -27.51 -19.60 -27.28
C GLU A 28 -27.50 -20.41 -25.97
N LYS A 29 -26.78 -21.54 -25.91
CA LYS A 29 -26.64 -22.30 -24.65
C LYS A 29 -25.85 -21.56 -23.56
N LEU A 30 -24.99 -20.61 -23.92
CA LEU A 30 -24.32 -19.70 -22.98
C LEU A 30 -25.21 -18.51 -22.55
N SER A 31 -26.38 -18.36 -23.15
CA SER A 31 -27.42 -17.37 -22.81
C SER A 31 -28.47 -17.95 -21.85
N ASP A 32 -28.83 -19.23 -21.99
CA ASP A 32 -30.00 -19.81 -21.31
C ASP A 32 -29.78 -20.34 -19.88
N ASP A 33 -28.54 -20.43 -19.41
CA ASP A 33 -28.19 -20.87 -18.04
C ASP A 33 -27.83 -19.69 -17.11
N LEU A 34 -28.44 -18.51 -17.31
CA LEU A 34 -28.23 -17.35 -16.44
C LEU A 34 -29.06 -17.48 -15.15
N PRO A 35 -28.46 -17.68 -13.96
CA PRO A 35 -29.18 -17.40 -12.73
C PRO A 35 -29.60 -15.93 -12.73
N LYS A 36 -30.89 -15.67 -12.47
CA LYS A 36 -31.38 -14.31 -12.19
C LYS A 36 -30.63 -13.80 -10.96
N ILE A 37 -29.72 -12.85 -11.14
CA ILE A 37 -29.10 -12.11 -10.04
C ILE A 37 -30.05 -10.96 -9.66
N ASP A 38 -30.27 -10.84 -8.35
CA ASP A 38 -31.04 -9.81 -7.64
C ASP A 38 -30.71 -8.38 -8.13
N PRO A 39 -31.60 -7.38 -7.91
CA PRO A 39 -31.31 -6.00 -8.28
C PRO A 39 -30.11 -5.51 -7.46
N GLU A 40 -28.92 -5.50 -8.07
CA GLU A 40 -27.66 -5.13 -7.41
C GLU A 40 -27.75 -3.71 -6.84
N VAL A 41 -27.53 -3.58 -5.52
CA VAL A 41 -27.19 -2.30 -4.90
C VAL A 41 -25.78 -1.94 -5.35
N TYR A 42 -25.60 -0.72 -5.85
CA TYR A 42 -24.32 -0.25 -6.38
C TYR A 42 -23.70 0.78 -5.44
N LEU A 43 -22.41 0.61 -5.16
CA LEU A 43 -21.59 1.59 -4.46
C LEU A 43 -21.43 2.85 -5.32
N ILE A 44 -21.23 2.65 -6.62
CA ILE A 44 -21.24 3.68 -7.66
C ILE A 44 -22.16 3.21 -8.78
N ASN A 45 -23.18 4.01 -9.12
CA ASN A 45 -24.10 3.73 -10.22
C ASN A 45 -24.04 4.82 -11.28
N GLY A 46 -22.86 5.03 -11.87
CA GLY A 46 -22.65 5.94 -12.97
C GLY A 46 -23.00 5.30 -14.32
N GLU A 47 -23.23 6.13 -15.33
CA GLU A 47 -23.55 5.69 -16.70
C GLU A 47 -22.45 4.76 -17.26
N ASN A 48 -21.19 5.13 -17.09
CA ASN A 48 -20.03 4.39 -17.61
C ASN A 48 -19.24 3.63 -16.54
N CYS A 49 -19.66 3.72 -15.27
CA CYS A 49 -19.00 3.02 -14.17
C CYS A 49 -20.02 2.53 -13.17
N LYS A 50 -20.09 1.19 -13.04
CA LYS A 50 -20.89 0.54 -12.02
C LYS A 50 -19.99 -0.30 -11.13
N ILE A 51 -20.00 0.00 -9.83
CA ILE A 51 -19.26 -0.75 -8.82
C ILE A 51 -20.29 -1.35 -7.86
N PRO A 52 -20.33 -2.67 -7.69
CA PRO A 52 -21.29 -3.31 -6.79
C PRO A 52 -21.01 -2.93 -5.33
N ASP A 53 -22.07 -2.73 -4.54
CA ASP A 53 -21.97 -2.55 -3.09
C ASP A 53 -21.99 -3.92 -2.41
N LEU A 54 -20.81 -4.43 -2.07
CA LEU A 54 -20.68 -5.73 -1.42
C LEU A 54 -20.77 -5.58 0.10
N ASP A 55 -21.48 -6.51 0.74
CA ASP A 55 -21.50 -6.62 2.20
C ASP A 55 -20.09 -6.93 2.74
N PRO A 56 -19.51 -6.07 3.61
CA PRO A 56 -18.24 -6.34 4.27
C PRO A 56 -18.19 -7.68 5.02
N PHE A 57 -19.34 -8.21 5.43
CA PHE A 57 -19.50 -9.46 6.18
C PHE A 57 -20.10 -10.60 5.34
N SER A 58 -20.03 -10.50 4.00
CA SER A 58 -20.45 -11.56 3.09
C SER A 58 -19.84 -12.93 3.44
N ASP A 59 -20.56 -14.01 3.12
CA ASP A 59 -20.14 -15.39 3.40
C ASP A 59 -18.71 -15.69 2.89
N ASP A 60 -18.35 -15.17 1.71
CA ASP A 60 -17.01 -15.34 1.14
C ASP A 60 -15.92 -14.68 1.98
N ALA A 61 -16.16 -13.47 2.49
CA ALA A 61 -15.24 -12.79 3.37
C ALA A 61 -15.15 -13.48 4.75
N MET A 62 -16.28 -13.93 5.29
CA MET A 62 -16.33 -14.56 6.61
C MET A 62 -15.79 -16.00 6.64
N LYS A 63 -15.71 -16.68 5.50
CA LYS A 63 -14.96 -17.96 5.37
C LYS A 63 -13.48 -17.81 5.68
N VAL A 64 -12.90 -16.63 5.42
CA VAL A 64 -11.45 -16.39 5.52
C VAL A 64 -11.09 -15.49 6.71
N TYR A 65 -11.94 -14.52 7.04
CA TYR A 65 -11.70 -13.61 8.16
C TYR A 65 -11.88 -14.34 9.48
N LYS A 66 -10.82 -14.35 10.29
CA LYS A 66 -10.81 -14.96 11.62
C LYS A 66 -10.22 -13.97 12.62
N PRO A 67 -11.05 -13.24 13.39
CA PRO A 67 -10.57 -12.18 14.26
C PRO A 67 -9.50 -12.73 15.20
N VAL A 68 -8.38 -12.02 15.28
CA VAL A 68 -7.24 -12.41 16.10
C VAL A 68 -7.07 -11.46 17.28
N PRO A 69 -6.79 -11.97 18.49
CA PRO A 69 -6.62 -11.14 19.67
C PRO A 69 -5.31 -10.35 19.60
N ALA A 70 -5.29 -9.19 20.26
CA ALA A 70 -4.07 -8.44 20.50
C ALA A 70 -3.02 -9.30 21.23
N LYS A 71 -1.75 -9.12 20.87
CA LYS A 71 -0.63 -9.91 21.39
C LYS A 71 0.48 -8.99 21.88
N ARG A 72 1.01 -9.26 23.08
CA ARG A 72 2.13 -8.51 23.62
C ARG A 72 3.43 -8.86 22.92
N CYS A 73 4.29 -7.86 22.75
CA CYS A 73 5.60 -8.03 22.14
C CYS A 73 6.66 -8.53 23.13
N SER A 74 6.46 -8.35 24.43
CA SER A 74 7.36 -8.85 25.47
C SER A 74 6.57 -9.19 26.75
N GLU A 75 7.07 -10.16 27.52
CA GLU A 75 6.60 -10.44 28.89
C GLU A 75 7.22 -9.46 29.91
N LYS A 76 8.37 -8.88 29.57
CA LYS A 76 9.04 -7.85 30.36
C LYS A 76 8.65 -6.47 29.85
N GLU A 77 8.31 -5.58 30.76
CA GLU A 77 8.14 -4.16 30.47
C GLU A 77 9.50 -3.52 30.11
N PRO A 78 9.53 -2.50 29.22
CA PRO A 78 10.75 -1.82 28.85
C PRO A 78 11.49 -1.22 30.05
N MET A 79 12.81 -1.36 30.08
CA MET A 79 13.67 -0.76 31.11
C MET A 79 13.82 0.75 30.93
N VAL A 80 13.78 1.23 29.68
CA VAL A 80 13.92 2.64 29.33
C VAL A 80 12.68 3.07 28.57
N SER A 81 12.18 4.26 28.88
CA SER A 81 11.06 4.91 28.21
C SER A 81 11.39 6.38 27.95
N THR A 82 10.48 7.09 27.29
CA THR A 82 10.64 8.53 27.04
C THR A 82 9.47 9.32 27.62
N GLU A 83 9.76 10.45 28.25
CA GLU A 83 8.77 11.36 28.78
C GLU A 83 9.04 12.79 28.29
N TYR A 84 8.00 13.60 28.21
CA TYR A 84 8.13 15.03 27.87
C TYR A 84 8.12 15.87 29.13
N SER A 85 9.13 16.73 29.27
CA SER A 85 9.21 17.82 30.25
C SER A 85 9.12 19.18 29.55
N GLU A 86 9.05 20.26 30.34
CA GLU A 86 8.99 21.64 29.81
C GLU A 86 10.15 22.00 28.88
N ASP A 87 11.32 21.41 29.10
CA ASP A 87 12.55 21.67 28.35
C ASP A 87 12.85 20.66 27.24
N GLY A 88 12.00 19.64 27.04
CA GLY A 88 12.13 18.69 25.95
C GLY A 88 11.83 17.24 26.32
N LYS A 89 12.26 16.32 25.46
CA LYS A 89 12.04 14.87 25.64
C LYS A 89 13.20 14.27 26.44
N ARG A 90 12.88 13.48 27.47
CA ARG A 90 13.86 12.85 28.37
C ARG A 90 13.80 11.34 28.30
N LEU A 91 14.96 10.69 28.47
CA LEU A 91 15.08 9.26 28.69
C LEU A 91 14.90 8.94 30.16
N ILE A 92 13.94 8.10 30.48
CA ILE A 92 13.63 7.67 31.84
C ILE A 92 13.99 6.19 31.97
N ILE A 93 14.89 5.90 32.91
CA ILE A 93 15.21 4.53 33.29
C ILE A 93 14.28 4.14 34.44
N ASN A 94 13.55 3.04 34.27
CA ASN A 94 12.71 2.48 35.30
C ASN A 94 13.49 1.39 36.06
N ASP A 95 14.01 1.75 37.25
CA ASP A 95 14.80 0.85 38.09
C ASP A 95 14.03 -0.42 38.49
N THR A 96 12.70 -0.33 38.65
CA THR A 96 11.87 -1.49 38.98
C THR A 96 11.84 -2.47 37.81
N ASN A 97 11.68 -1.96 36.59
CA ASN A 97 11.72 -2.80 35.38
C ASN A 97 13.14 -3.35 35.15
N ALA A 98 14.19 -2.57 35.42
CA ALA A 98 15.58 -2.97 35.27
C ALA A 98 15.92 -4.26 36.05
N GLN A 99 15.34 -4.45 37.24
CA GLN A 99 15.57 -5.65 38.05
C GLN A 99 15.18 -6.95 37.33
N PHE A 100 14.19 -6.94 36.43
CA PHE A 100 13.79 -8.12 35.67
C PHE A 100 14.78 -8.49 34.55
N PHE A 101 15.75 -7.63 34.26
CA PHE A 101 16.81 -7.88 33.27
C PHE A 101 18.13 -8.34 33.90
N LEU A 102 18.27 -8.23 35.22
CA LEU A 102 19.47 -8.63 35.95
C LEU A 102 19.42 -10.13 36.28
N GLU A 103 20.56 -10.81 36.13
CA GLU A 103 20.75 -12.15 36.69
C GLU A 103 21.05 -12.06 38.18
N SER A 104 20.84 -13.14 38.93
CA SER A 104 20.93 -13.17 40.40
C SER A 104 22.28 -12.75 40.98
N TRP A 105 23.35 -12.80 40.20
CA TRP A 105 24.70 -12.40 40.61
C TRP A 105 25.04 -10.95 40.28
N MET A 106 24.25 -10.29 39.42
CA MET A 106 24.41 -8.89 39.06
C MET A 106 23.84 -8.01 40.18
N THR A 107 24.57 -6.96 40.56
CA THR A 107 24.14 -6.04 41.62
C THR A 107 23.67 -4.70 41.08
N ASP A 108 24.06 -4.35 39.85
CA ASP A 108 23.83 -3.02 39.28
C ASP A 108 23.96 -3.03 37.75
N TYR A 109 23.72 -1.90 37.09
CA TYR A 109 23.82 -1.74 35.64
C TYR A 109 24.18 -0.29 35.24
N ASP A 110 24.77 -0.12 34.05
CA ASP A 110 24.82 1.20 33.40
C ASP A 110 24.19 1.12 32.01
N CYS A 111 23.63 2.25 31.57
CA CYS A 111 23.11 2.45 30.23
C CYS A 111 23.91 3.49 29.46
N CYS A 112 24.00 3.29 28.15
CA CYS A 112 24.54 4.26 27.22
C CYS A 112 23.68 4.33 25.96
N LEU A 113 23.76 5.46 25.26
CA LEU A 113 23.10 5.70 23.98
C LEU A 113 24.13 5.86 22.87
N GLU A 114 23.83 5.32 21.70
CA GLU A 114 24.56 5.57 20.46
C GLU A 114 23.63 6.32 19.50
N ARG A 115 24.09 7.44 18.93
CA ARG A 115 23.35 8.16 17.90
C ARG A 115 23.37 7.38 16.61
N ILE A 116 22.22 7.37 15.94
CA ILE A 116 22.02 6.69 14.66
C ILE A 116 21.94 7.75 13.58
N THR A 117 22.87 7.73 12.64
CA THR A 117 22.87 8.65 11.49
C THR A 117 22.91 7.92 10.16
N ARG A 118 22.42 8.58 9.12
CA ARG A 118 22.49 8.11 7.73
C ARG A 118 23.78 8.63 7.10
N PRO A 119 24.46 7.86 6.24
CA PRO A 119 25.44 8.43 5.31
C PRO A 119 24.80 9.56 4.48
N GLU A 120 25.55 10.63 4.22
CA GLU A 120 25.01 11.82 3.54
C GLU A 120 24.50 11.51 2.12
N SER A 121 25.25 10.72 1.34
CA SER A 121 24.90 10.37 -0.03
C SER A 121 25.50 9.04 -0.49
N GLY A 122 25.04 8.55 -1.65
CA GLY A 122 25.69 7.49 -2.42
C GLY A 122 24.89 6.18 -2.52
N LYS A 123 25.48 5.22 -3.25
CA LYS A 123 24.82 3.97 -3.70
C LYS A 123 24.16 3.15 -2.60
N ASN A 124 24.71 3.16 -1.40
CA ASN A 124 24.20 2.36 -0.29
C ASN A 124 23.73 3.20 0.90
N ALA A 125 23.56 4.51 0.74
CA ALA A 125 23.20 5.41 1.83
C ALA A 125 21.89 4.99 2.52
N ASP A 126 20.94 4.47 1.74
CA ASP A 126 19.64 4.00 2.25
C ASP A 126 19.63 2.58 2.84
N ASN A 127 20.77 1.88 2.74
CA ASN A 127 20.95 0.51 3.24
C ASN A 127 22.04 0.44 4.34
N HIS A 128 22.53 1.60 4.79
CA HIS A 128 23.56 1.71 5.82
C HIS A 128 23.16 2.73 6.87
N TYR A 129 23.75 2.58 8.05
CA TYR A 129 23.65 3.52 9.16
C TYR A 129 25.02 3.61 9.82
N ILE A 130 25.24 4.71 10.53
CA ILE A 130 26.44 4.96 11.33
C ILE A 130 25.98 5.05 12.79
N LEU A 131 26.72 4.39 13.68
CA LEU A 131 26.53 4.49 15.12
C LEU A 131 27.67 5.33 15.70
N SER A 132 27.35 6.29 16.55
CA SER A 132 28.35 7.02 17.33
C SER A 132 29.00 6.13 18.39
N ASP A 133 29.99 6.66 19.10
CA ASP A 133 30.42 6.09 20.37
C ASP A 133 29.25 6.05 21.36
N CYS A 134 29.28 5.08 22.28
CA CYS A 134 28.25 4.93 23.30
C CYS A 134 28.45 5.95 24.42
N ILE A 135 27.51 6.87 24.56
CA ILE A 135 27.53 7.95 25.55
C ILE A 135 26.74 7.49 26.77
N ASN A 136 27.41 7.36 27.91
CA ASN A 136 26.74 6.99 29.16
C ASN A 136 25.73 8.07 29.56
N PHE A 137 24.56 7.65 30.05
CA PHE A 137 23.54 8.56 30.54
C PHE A 137 22.88 8.01 31.80
N SER A 138 22.24 8.90 32.56
CA SER A 138 21.45 8.56 33.74
C SER A 138 19.97 8.88 33.50
N SER A 139 19.09 8.32 34.33
CA SER A 139 17.65 8.60 34.25
C SER A 139 17.39 10.11 34.28
N GLY A 140 16.52 10.59 33.39
CA GLY A 140 16.27 12.01 33.18
C GLY A 140 17.16 12.67 32.13
N TYR A 141 18.00 11.94 31.39
CA TYR A 141 18.81 12.52 30.31
C TYR A 141 17.94 13.26 29.29
N LEU A 142 18.23 14.54 29.04
CA LEU A 142 17.52 15.38 28.07
C LEU A 142 18.07 15.13 26.67
N LEU A 143 17.21 14.73 25.74
CA LEU A 143 17.59 14.53 24.34
C LEU A 143 17.93 15.87 23.70
N THR A 144 19.05 15.90 22.98
CA THR A 144 19.54 17.07 22.24
C THR A 144 19.13 17.03 20.78
N ASP A 145 19.39 18.10 20.03
CA ASP A 145 19.11 18.13 18.60
C ASP A 145 19.92 17.09 17.80
N ASP A 146 21.01 16.54 18.35
CA ASP A 146 21.77 15.45 17.70
C ASP A 146 21.15 14.06 17.94
N ASP A 147 20.15 13.95 18.81
CA ASP A 147 19.58 12.68 19.30
C ASP A 147 18.24 12.33 18.61
N GLU A 148 18.12 12.60 17.30
CA GLU A 148 16.90 12.28 16.52
C GLU A 148 16.59 10.79 16.56
N PHE A 149 17.61 9.95 16.39
CA PHE A 149 17.50 8.51 16.46
C PHE A 149 18.64 7.97 17.31
N ILE A 150 18.29 7.14 18.30
CA ILE A 150 19.27 6.59 19.23
C ILE A 150 19.03 5.09 19.47
N LEU A 151 20.13 4.36 19.66
CA LEU A 151 20.16 2.99 20.15
C LEU A 151 20.59 2.98 21.61
N ILE A 152 19.71 2.53 22.49
CA ILE A 152 19.99 2.35 23.90
C ILE A 152 20.59 0.96 24.12
N LYS A 153 21.62 0.88 24.96
CA LYS A 153 22.22 -0.37 25.44
C LYS A 153 22.46 -0.27 26.94
N CYS A 154 22.02 -1.27 27.69
CA CYS A 154 22.37 -1.39 29.11
C CYS A 154 23.12 -2.69 29.39
N ARG A 155 24.07 -2.64 30.33
CA ARG A 155 24.90 -3.79 30.74
C ARG A 155 24.91 -3.91 32.25
N GLY A 156 24.58 -5.10 32.74
CA GLY A 156 24.68 -5.45 34.15
C GLY A 156 26.12 -5.70 34.60
N PHE A 157 26.39 -5.48 35.87
CA PHE A 157 27.66 -5.79 36.51
C PHE A 157 27.47 -6.18 37.98
N SER A 158 28.51 -6.75 38.55
CA SER A 158 28.62 -7.01 39.98
C SER A 158 29.72 -6.17 40.58
N ASN A 159 29.34 -5.31 41.53
CA ASN A 159 30.27 -4.51 42.32
C ASN A 159 31.14 -5.38 43.24
N THR A 160 30.68 -6.58 43.61
CA THR A 160 31.41 -7.46 44.51
C THR A 160 32.52 -8.23 43.80
N THR A 161 32.31 -8.63 42.54
CA THR A 161 33.31 -9.40 41.77
C THR A 161 34.05 -8.54 40.74
N ASN A 162 33.73 -7.25 40.61
CA ASN A 162 34.19 -6.36 39.54
C ASN A 162 34.00 -6.95 38.12
N PHE A 163 32.99 -7.80 37.96
CA PHE A 163 32.71 -8.47 36.70
C PHE A 163 31.53 -7.78 36.01
N ARG A 164 31.71 -7.49 34.72
CA ARG A 164 30.69 -6.85 33.87
C ARG A 164 30.35 -7.77 32.72
N VAL A 165 29.05 -7.92 32.43
CA VAL A 165 28.68 -8.76 31.28
C VAL A 165 29.17 -8.13 29.99
N LYS A 166 29.67 -9.00 29.10
CA LYS A 166 30.06 -8.61 27.74
C LYS A 166 28.84 -8.28 26.88
N ASN A 167 27.74 -9.00 27.10
CA ASN A 167 26.49 -8.81 26.36
C ASN A 167 25.59 -7.76 27.03
N ASN A 168 24.74 -7.10 26.24
CA ASN A 168 23.77 -6.15 26.77
C ASN A 168 22.57 -6.91 27.35
N ILE A 169 22.12 -6.49 28.53
CA ILE A 169 20.91 -7.02 29.19
C ILE A 169 19.64 -6.37 28.65
N TYR A 170 19.76 -5.17 28.07
CA TYR A 170 18.67 -4.41 27.47
C TYR A 170 19.17 -3.67 26.22
N LYS A 171 18.30 -3.61 25.21
CA LYS A 171 18.47 -2.77 24.02
C LYS A 171 17.11 -2.27 23.55
N ASP A 172 17.04 -1.03 23.10
CA ASP A 172 15.86 -0.47 22.44
C ASP A 172 16.27 0.70 21.55
N VAL A 173 15.40 1.12 20.63
CA VAL A 173 15.61 2.31 19.79
C VAL A 173 14.55 3.37 20.07
N PHE A 174 14.93 4.64 19.96
CA PHE A 174 13.98 5.74 20.10
C PHE A 174 14.19 6.75 18.98
N GLY A 175 13.07 7.23 18.43
CA GLY A 175 13.00 8.40 17.57
C GLY A 175 12.55 9.62 18.35
N SER A 176 13.01 10.80 17.94
CA SER A 176 12.62 12.11 18.46
C SER A 176 12.66 13.11 17.33
N ILE A 177 11.67 13.99 17.19
CA ILE A 177 11.73 15.09 16.22
C ILE A 177 12.54 16.24 16.80
N ASN A 178 13.79 16.34 16.36
CA ASN A 178 14.73 17.40 16.71
C ASN A 178 14.50 18.69 15.91
N THR A 179 15.11 19.78 16.37
CA THR A 179 15.18 21.02 15.60
C THR A 179 16.28 20.90 14.56
N LYS A 180 15.94 21.09 13.28
CA LYS A 180 16.92 21.18 12.19
C LYS A 180 17.11 22.65 11.80
N VAL A 181 18.36 23.11 11.72
CA VAL A 181 18.68 24.50 11.36
C VAL A 181 18.07 24.87 10.01
N ASN A 182 18.32 24.07 8.96
CA ASN A 182 17.79 24.33 7.62
C ASN A 182 16.25 24.35 7.59
N THR A 183 15.59 23.45 8.33
CA THR A 183 14.12 23.41 8.43
C THR A 183 13.58 24.64 9.15
N THR A 184 14.26 25.10 10.19
CA THR A 184 13.87 26.31 10.92
C THR A 184 14.04 27.55 10.06
N GLU A 185 15.17 27.68 9.37
CA GLU A 185 15.45 28.81 8.48
C GLU A 185 14.44 28.91 7.34
N LYS A 186 14.11 27.80 6.66
CA LYS A 186 13.12 27.83 5.57
C LYS A 186 11.72 28.19 6.06
N LEU A 187 11.29 27.68 7.23
CA LEU A 187 10.00 28.04 7.84
C LEU A 187 9.95 29.53 8.22
N GLN A 188 11.04 30.09 8.73
CA GLN A 188 11.15 31.51 9.05
C GLN A 188 11.11 32.37 7.78
N ASN A 189 11.84 31.98 6.74
CA ASN A 189 11.95 32.68 5.45
C ASN A 189 10.68 32.62 4.59
N SER A 190 9.75 31.72 4.91
CA SER A 190 8.46 31.62 4.23
C SER A 190 7.69 32.94 4.28
N LYS A 191 7.27 33.42 3.11
CA LYS A 191 6.53 34.69 2.94
C LYS A 191 5.06 34.55 3.33
N VAL A 192 4.49 33.37 3.15
CA VAL A 192 3.10 33.09 3.50
C VAL A 192 3.03 32.37 4.84
N LYS A 193 2.30 32.93 5.79
CA LYS A 193 2.05 32.28 7.09
C LYS A 193 0.70 31.56 7.07
N ASN A 194 0.55 30.57 7.96
CA ASN A 194 -0.69 29.79 8.14
C ASN A 194 -1.14 29.02 6.88
N LYS A 195 -0.20 28.37 6.19
CA LYS A 195 -0.53 27.47 5.07
C LYS A 195 -1.22 26.21 5.60
N THR A 196 -2.11 25.62 4.80
CA THR A 196 -2.73 24.33 5.14
C THR A 196 -1.68 23.22 5.17
N ASN A 197 -1.69 22.46 6.26
CA ASN A 197 -0.81 21.31 6.47
C ASN A 197 -1.39 20.05 5.85
N VAL A 198 -0.53 19.10 5.52
CA VAL A 198 -0.92 17.82 4.93
C VAL A 198 -0.26 16.68 5.70
N LEU A 199 -1.07 15.78 6.25
CA LEU A 199 -0.60 14.60 6.97
C LEU A 199 -1.18 13.33 6.35
N LEU A 200 -0.33 12.48 5.80
CA LEU A 200 -0.70 11.16 5.30
C LEU A 200 -0.34 10.12 6.36
N ILE A 201 -1.35 9.38 6.82
CA ILE A 201 -1.22 8.23 7.70
C ILE A 201 -1.76 7.04 6.94
N GLY A 202 -0.95 6.02 6.67
CA GLY A 202 -1.40 4.91 5.85
C GLY A 202 -1.01 3.53 6.33
N ILE A 203 -1.75 2.56 5.81
CA ILE A 203 -1.64 1.15 6.13
C ILE A 203 -1.65 0.36 4.82
N ASP A 204 -0.66 -0.49 4.61
CA ASP A 204 -0.55 -1.31 3.42
C ASP A 204 -1.63 -2.40 3.34
N SER A 205 -2.08 -2.75 2.13
CA SER A 205 -2.89 -3.95 1.87
C SER A 205 -4.28 -4.01 2.51
N ILE A 206 -4.95 -2.88 2.79
CA ILE A 206 -6.30 -2.86 3.39
C ILE A 206 -7.34 -2.27 2.42
N SER A 207 -8.32 -3.10 2.06
CA SER A 207 -9.50 -2.66 1.31
C SER A 207 -10.47 -1.86 2.18
N ARG A 208 -11.36 -1.08 1.55
CA ARG A 208 -12.48 -0.43 2.24
C ARG A 208 -13.27 -1.42 3.12
N LEU A 209 -13.67 -2.55 2.55
CA LEU A 209 -14.48 -3.56 3.27
C LEU A 209 -13.66 -4.24 4.37
N ASN A 210 -12.35 -4.43 4.17
CA ASN A 210 -11.50 -5.00 5.20
C ASN A 210 -11.31 -4.05 6.38
N LEU A 211 -11.23 -2.72 6.15
CA LEU A 211 -11.21 -1.74 7.24
C LEU A 211 -12.47 -1.84 8.10
N ILE A 212 -13.65 -1.87 7.47
CA ILE A 212 -14.95 -2.01 8.16
C ILE A 212 -15.00 -3.29 9.00
N ARG A 213 -14.56 -4.41 8.41
CA ARG A 213 -14.63 -5.73 9.04
C ARG A 213 -13.57 -5.94 10.11
N ALA A 214 -12.32 -5.57 9.85
CA ALA A 214 -11.17 -5.92 10.67
C ALA A 214 -10.76 -4.81 11.65
N MET A 215 -11.06 -3.54 11.37
CA MET A 215 -10.73 -2.41 12.24
C MET A 215 -11.96 -1.53 12.54
N PRO A 216 -13.05 -2.10 13.10
CA PRO A 216 -14.28 -1.36 13.33
C PRO A 216 -14.13 -0.16 14.26
N GLU A 217 -13.27 -0.19 15.28
CA GLU A 217 -13.08 0.97 16.16
C GLU A 217 -12.41 2.14 15.44
N THR A 218 -11.40 1.82 14.60
CA THR A 218 -10.72 2.79 13.74
C THR A 218 -11.69 3.34 12.68
N TYR A 219 -12.51 2.47 12.08
CA TYR A 219 -13.51 2.87 11.09
C TYR A 219 -14.55 3.84 11.68
N GLU A 220 -15.06 3.56 12.89
CA GLU A 220 -15.99 4.48 13.56
C GLU A 220 -15.33 5.83 13.89
N TYR A 221 -14.03 5.86 14.21
CA TYR A 221 -13.31 7.11 14.41
C TYR A 221 -13.28 7.99 13.14
N VAL A 222 -13.00 7.40 11.96
CA VAL A 222 -12.90 8.12 10.67
C VAL A 222 -14.24 8.33 9.96
N LYS A 223 -15.35 7.99 10.62
CA LYS A 223 -16.72 8.33 10.21
C LYS A 223 -17.27 9.59 10.89
N ARG A 224 -16.54 10.14 11.87
CA ARG A 224 -16.97 11.33 12.61
C ARG A 224 -16.94 12.56 11.71
N ASP A 225 -17.65 13.60 12.14
CA ASP A 225 -17.72 14.88 11.45
C ASP A 225 -16.34 15.43 11.08
N GLY A 226 -16.21 15.90 9.84
CA GLY A 226 -14.95 16.38 9.29
C GLY A 226 -14.26 15.40 8.36
N TRP A 227 -14.50 14.10 8.53
CA TRP A 227 -14.00 13.06 7.63
C TRP A 227 -14.94 12.81 6.45
N ILE A 228 -14.35 12.56 5.28
CA ILE A 228 -15.04 12.22 4.03
C ILE A 228 -14.48 10.89 3.55
N GLU A 229 -15.33 9.87 3.40
CA GLU A 229 -14.97 8.57 2.84
C GLU A 229 -15.05 8.62 1.31
N MET A 230 -13.93 8.36 0.62
CA MET A 230 -13.89 8.27 -0.84
C MET A 230 -14.15 6.83 -1.28
N LYS A 231 -15.43 6.50 -1.54
CA LYS A 231 -15.90 5.11 -1.65
C LYS A 231 -15.30 4.34 -2.83
N ALA A 232 -15.05 5.03 -3.94
CA ALA A 232 -14.53 4.44 -5.17
C ALA A 232 -13.11 4.91 -5.51
N PHE A 233 -12.26 4.94 -4.48
CA PHE A 233 -10.83 5.07 -4.65
C PHE A 233 -10.23 3.77 -5.20
N ASN A 234 -9.83 3.81 -6.47
CA ASN A 234 -9.39 2.62 -7.19
C ASN A 234 -7.88 2.66 -7.42
N LYS A 235 -7.19 1.56 -7.11
CA LYS A 235 -5.76 1.43 -7.38
C LYS A 235 -5.43 1.48 -8.87
N VAL A 236 -4.19 1.76 -9.22
CA VAL A 236 -3.71 1.84 -10.61
C VAL A 236 -2.59 0.85 -10.94
N GLY A 237 -2.06 0.14 -9.95
CA GLY A 237 -1.00 -0.83 -10.12
C GLY A 237 -1.11 -2.04 -9.18
N ASP A 238 -0.28 -3.05 -9.42
CA ASP A 238 -0.31 -4.33 -8.70
C ASP A 238 -0.03 -4.15 -7.21
N ASN A 239 1.07 -3.49 -6.86
CA ASN A 239 1.59 -3.36 -5.50
C ASN A 239 1.81 -1.90 -5.06
N THR A 240 2.43 -1.70 -3.89
CA THR A 240 2.65 -0.39 -3.30
C THR A 240 3.39 0.58 -4.21
N PHE A 241 4.50 0.13 -4.82
CA PHE A 241 5.35 0.99 -5.64
C PHE A 241 4.61 1.78 -6.76
N PRO A 242 3.91 1.17 -7.73
CA PRO A 242 3.21 1.91 -8.79
C PRO A 242 2.05 2.77 -8.26
N ASN A 243 1.35 2.36 -7.19
CA ASN A 243 0.30 3.16 -6.59
C ASN A 243 0.88 4.40 -5.89
N PHE A 244 2.02 4.26 -5.22
CA PHE A 244 2.77 5.36 -4.64
C PHE A 244 3.38 6.28 -5.69
N MET A 245 3.93 5.74 -6.79
CA MET A 245 4.43 6.59 -7.88
C MET A 245 3.31 7.44 -8.48
N ALA A 246 2.09 6.90 -8.58
CA ALA A 246 0.93 7.65 -9.01
C ALA A 246 0.50 8.71 -7.98
N LEU A 247 0.49 8.37 -6.69
CA LEU A 247 0.09 9.25 -5.58
C LEU A 247 1.10 10.38 -5.30
N LEU A 248 2.40 10.08 -5.34
CA LEU A 248 3.48 10.93 -4.84
C LEU A 248 4.29 11.60 -5.94
N ALA A 249 4.34 11.05 -7.14
CA ALA A 249 5.07 11.66 -8.26
C ALA A 249 4.15 11.95 -9.46
N GLY A 250 2.89 11.50 -9.42
CA GLY A 250 1.99 11.60 -10.55
C GLY A 250 2.49 10.80 -11.76
N LEU A 251 3.33 9.77 -11.56
CA LEU A 251 3.93 8.96 -12.62
C LEU A 251 3.30 7.58 -12.69
N ASN A 252 3.01 7.10 -13.89
CA ASN A 252 2.69 5.68 -14.10
C ASN A 252 3.95 4.81 -14.07
N HIS A 253 3.77 3.50 -13.90
CA HIS A 253 4.88 2.54 -13.79
C HIS A 253 5.90 2.63 -14.93
N SER A 254 5.44 2.66 -16.19
CA SER A 254 6.37 2.77 -17.33
C SER A 254 7.09 4.11 -17.37
N LEU A 255 6.45 5.19 -16.94
CA LEU A 255 7.05 6.52 -16.92
C LEU A 255 8.06 6.68 -15.79
N SER A 256 7.81 6.12 -14.61
CA SER A 256 8.78 6.16 -13.50
C SER A 256 10.09 5.46 -13.86
N TYR A 257 10.03 4.31 -14.54
CA TYR A 257 11.23 3.61 -15.02
C TYR A 257 11.96 4.34 -16.15
N ARG A 258 11.26 5.12 -16.97
CA ARG A 258 11.86 5.91 -18.06
C ARG A 258 12.48 7.23 -17.59
N LYS A 259 11.79 7.97 -16.71
CA LYS A 259 12.21 9.30 -16.24
C LYS A 259 13.27 9.22 -15.15
N CYS A 260 12.97 8.53 -14.05
CA CYS A 260 13.86 8.43 -12.91
C CYS A 260 14.66 7.11 -12.87
N ASN A 261 14.05 5.99 -13.26
CA ASN A 261 14.63 4.65 -13.19
C ASN A 261 15.04 4.21 -11.76
N PRO A 262 14.10 3.58 -11.01
CA PRO A 262 14.32 3.14 -9.62
C PRO A 262 15.43 2.08 -9.41
N LYS A 263 15.96 1.51 -10.50
CA LYS A 263 17.07 0.54 -10.47
C LYS A 263 18.44 1.22 -10.55
N LYS A 264 18.49 2.53 -10.76
CA LYS A 264 19.72 3.33 -10.78
C LYS A 264 19.82 4.15 -9.50
N VAL A 265 21.04 4.19 -8.94
CA VAL A 265 21.39 5.08 -7.82
C VAL A 265 21.08 6.52 -8.21
N GLY A 266 20.40 7.26 -7.34
CA GLY A 266 19.95 8.63 -7.64
C GLY A 266 18.63 8.68 -8.41
N GLY A 267 18.16 7.56 -8.96
CA GLY A 267 17.00 7.55 -9.83
C GLY A 267 15.74 7.99 -9.10
N ILE A 268 15.43 7.39 -7.95
CA ILE A 268 14.22 7.74 -7.19
C ILE A 268 14.25 9.20 -6.72
N ASP A 269 15.44 9.73 -6.39
CA ASP A 269 15.66 11.12 -6.01
C ASP A 269 15.17 12.10 -7.11
N ASP A 270 15.34 11.73 -8.39
CA ASP A 270 14.95 12.51 -9.57
C ASP A 270 13.47 12.38 -9.97
N CYS A 271 12.64 11.60 -9.25
CA CYS A 271 11.23 11.39 -9.64
C CYS A 271 10.31 12.60 -9.41
N GLY A 272 10.78 13.67 -8.74
CA GLY A 272 9.95 14.86 -8.48
C GLY A 272 8.81 14.58 -7.50
N MET A 273 9.12 13.95 -6.37
CA MET A 273 8.13 13.54 -5.37
C MET A 273 7.43 14.74 -4.70
N LEU A 274 6.20 14.56 -4.23
CA LEU A 274 5.40 15.61 -3.58
C LEU A 274 6.13 16.27 -2.42
N TRP A 275 6.83 15.50 -1.58
CA TRP A 275 7.59 16.09 -0.49
C TRP A 275 8.70 17.03 -0.96
N ASN A 276 9.25 16.85 -2.17
CA ASN A 276 10.18 17.82 -2.76
C ASN A 276 9.46 19.15 -3.04
N LEU A 277 8.23 19.08 -3.60
CA LEU A 277 7.42 20.27 -3.87
C LEU A 277 6.99 20.99 -2.58
N PHE A 278 6.58 20.24 -1.56
CA PHE A 278 6.27 20.83 -0.25
C PHE A 278 7.52 21.44 0.40
N ASN A 279 8.67 20.77 0.31
CA ASN A 279 9.94 21.28 0.80
C ASN A 279 10.34 22.60 0.11
N GLU A 280 10.23 22.67 -1.22
CA GLU A 280 10.45 23.89 -2.02
C GLU A 280 9.49 25.03 -1.62
N ALA A 281 8.25 24.69 -1.24
CA ALA A 281 7.28 25.64 -0.70
C ALA A 281 7.49 25.95 0.79
N ASN A 282 8.69 25.69 1.34
CA ASN A 282 9.07 25.96 2.73
C ASN A 282 8.20 25.22 3.78
N TYR A 283 7.79 23.98 3.51
CA TYR A 283 7.18 23.11 4.52
C TYR A 283 8.26 22.24 5.21
N ALA A 284 8.09 21.97 6.50
CA ALA A 284 8.78 20.85 7.15
C ALA A 284 8.27 19.53 6.56
N THR A 285 9.16 18.58 6.28
CA THR A 285 8.82 17.33 5.60
C THR A 285 9.26 16.11 6.41
N ALA A 286 8.43 15.07 6.43
CA ALA A 286 8.76 13.82 7.08
C ALA A 286 8.31 12.61 6.25
N PHE A 287 9.13 11.56 6.27
CA PHE A 287 8.79 10.25 5.72
C PHE A 287 9.24 9.13 6.66
N ALA A 288 8.34 8.18 6.95
CA ALA A 288 8.65 7.01 7.75
C ALA A 288 7.88 5.78 7.27
N GLU A 289 8.58 4.65 7.23
CA GLU A 289 8.04 3.32 6.96
C GLU A 289 8.51 2.35 8.05
N ASP A 290 7.77 1.26 8.25
CA ASP A 290 8.24 0.08 8.96
C ASP A 290 8.51 -1.09 7.99
N CYS A 291 9.15 -2.14 8.53
CA CYS A 291 9.60 -3.32 7.80
C CYS A 291 10.67 -3.01 6.73
N ALA A 292 11.92 -2.88 7.18
CA ALA A 292 13.03 -2.32 6.42
C ALA A 292 13.36 -3.11 5.16
N SER A 293 13.14 -4.41 5.22
CA SER A 293 13.33 -5.36 4.12
C SER A 293 12.22 -5.30 3.07
N LEU A 294 11.07 -4.70 3.37
CA LEU A 294 9.90 -4.53 2.50
C LEU A 294 9.62 -3.07 2.13
N ALA A 295 10.35 -2.11 2.72
CA ALA A 295 10.17 -0.69 2.48
C ALA A 295 10.05 -0.35 0.98
N THR A 296 9.05 0.46 0.66
CA THR A 296 8.50 0.60 -0.70
C THR A 296 9.57 1.03 -1.72
N PHE A 297 10.45 1.95 -1.32
CA PHE A 297 11.48 2.51 -2.19
C PHE A 297 12.82 1.77 -2.12
N ASN A 298 12.91 0.68 -1.34
CA ASN A 298 14.11 -0.14 -1.18
C ASN A 298 13.92 -1.57 -1.72
N PHE A 299 12.70 -2.10 -1.70
CA PHE A 299 12.42 -3.46 -2.16
C PHE A 299 12.68 -3.62 -3.67
N PHE A 300 13.74 -4.36 -4.00
CA PHE A 300 14.26 -4.53 -5.38
C PHE A 300 14.69 -3.24 -6.09
N THR A 301 14.81 -2.11 -5.41
CA THR A 301 15.26 -0.81 -5.96
C THR A 301 16.54 -0.37 -5.25
N THR A 302 17.11 0.77 -5.62
CA THR A 302 18.35 1.26 -4.97
C THR A 302 18.13 2.05 -3.69
N GLY A 303 16.89 2.40 -3.35
CA GLY A 303 16.62 3.39 -2.30
C GLY A 303 16.97 4.81 -2.76
N PHE A 304 16.86 5.75 -1.82
CA PHE A 304 17.27 7.14 -2.04
C PHE A 304 18.78 7.29 -1.89
N SER A 305 19.42 8.05 -2.79
CA SER A 305 20.83 8.44 -2.62
C SER A 305 20.95 9.55 -1.59
N LEU A 306 20.10 10.57 -1.70
CA LEU A 306 20.00 11.68 -0.76
C LEU A 306 18.88 11.42 0.26
N GLN A 307 18.88 12.13 1.38
CA GLN A 307 17.75 12.04 2.31
C GLN A 307 16.51 12.69 1.65
N PRO A 308 15.36 12.00 1.55
CA PRO A 308 14.21 12.49 0.78
C PRO A 308 13.41 13.60 1.47
N THR A 309 13.48 13.69 2.81
CA THR A 309 12.72 14.65 3.62
C THR A 309 13.58 15.17 4.76
N ASP A 310 13.14 16.21 5.47
CA ASP A 310 13.90 16.75 6.62
C ASP A 310 14.03 15.71 7.75
N HIS A 311 12.99 14.89 7.93
CA HIS A 311 12.88 13.87 8.96
C HIS A 311 12.59 12.49 8.33
N TYR A 312 13.60 11.62 8.31
CA TYR A 312 13.53 10.33 7.61
C TYR A 312 13.93 9.16 8.49
N MET A 313 12.98 8.28 8.83
CA MET A 313 13.12 7.27 9.89
C MET A 313 13.99 6.06 9.53
N ARG A 314 14.34 5.89 8.25
CA ARG A 314 15.04 4.71 7.71
C ARG A 314 16.28 4.24 8.49
N PRO A 315 17.18 5.11 8.98
CA PRO A 315 18.36 4.65 9.73
C PRO A 315 17.97 3.94 11.03
N MET A 316 16.97 4.44 11.76
CA MET A 316 16.47 3.83 12.99
C MET A 316 15.84 2.47 12.70
N GLU A 317 15.08 2.38 11.62
CA GLU A 317 14.46 1.14 11.14
C GLU A 317 15.51 0.04 10.92
N LEU A 318 16.59 0.35 10.17
CA LEU A 318 17.71 -0.57 9.92
C LEU A 318 18.42 -1.01 11.21
N VAL A 319 18.66 -0.07 12.13
CA VAL A 319 19.29 -0.37 13.43
C VAL A 319 18.38 -1.25 14.27
N GLY A 320 17.09 -0.93 14.32
CA GLY A 320 16.07 -1.70 15.01
C GLY A 320 16.12 -3.15 14.58
N GLU A 321 15.92 -3.45 13.29
CA GLU A 321 15.89 -4.82 12.78
C GLU A 321 17.19 -5.60 13.03
N LYS A 322 18.33 -4.91 13.00
CA LYS A 322 19.64 -5.54 13.20
C LYS A 322 19.98 -5.78 14.67
N HIS A 323 19.53 -4.90 15.58
CA HIS A 323 19.98 -4.91 16.98
C HIS A 323 18.94 -5.38 17.99
N LEU A 324 17.65 -5.36 17.64
CA LEU A 324 16.53 -5.76 18.49
C LEU A 324 15.94 -7.11 18.09
N THR A 325 15.10 -7.68 18.96
CA THR A 325 14.41 -8.93 18.68
C THR A 325 13.24 -8.70 17.73
N LEU A 326 13.25 -9.35 16.57
CA LEU A 326 12.13 -9.42 15.65
C LEU A 326 11.24 -10.61 16.01
N LYS A 327 9.94 -10.38 16.25
CA LYS A 327 8.95 -11.46 16.33
C LYS A 327 8.03 -11.39 15.13
N ARG A 328 8.01 -12.47 14.37
CA ARG A 328 7.25 -12.62 13.13
C ARG A 328 6.13 -13.65 13.31
N GLU A 329 4.95 -13.35 12.80
CA GLU A 329 3.84 -14.33 12.72
C GLU A 329 3.84 -15.07 11.39
N SER A 330 4.40 -14.45 10.34
CA SER A 330 4.63 -15.02 9.03
C SER A 330 5.94 -14.49 8.44
N PHE A 331 6.34 -14.99 7.27
CA PHE A 331 7.62 -14.61 6.64
C PHE A 331 7.78 -13.08 6.43
N TRP A 332 6.69 -12.38 6.10
CA TRP A 332 6.69 -10.94 5.81
C TRP A 332 6.03 -10.09 6.90
N ASN A 333 5.29 -10.69 7.83
CA ASN A 333 4.62 -9.97 8.91
C ASN A 333 5.49 -9.95 10.18
N THR A 334 6.24 -8.86 10.33
CA THR A 334 7.01 -8.56 11.55
C THR A 334 6.13 -7.74 12.51
N GLN A 335 5.37 -8.42 13.36
CA GLN A 335 4.51 -7.76 14.36
C GLN A 335 5.30 -6.93 15.37
N CYS A 336 6.39 -7.49 15.91
CA CYS A 336 7.11 -6.86 17.01
C CYS A 336 8.56 -6.58 16.68
N LEU A 337 9.01 -5.41 17.11
CA LEU A 337 10.41 -5.01 17.11
C LEU A 337 10.79 -4.60 18.53
N GLY A 338 11.60 -5.43 19.19
CA GLY A 338 11.92 -5.25 20.61
C GLY A 338 10.69 -5.47 21.49
N TYR A 339 10.31 -4.43 22.25
CA TYR A 339 9.26 -4.51 23.27
C TYR A 339 7.88 -4.03 22.81
N ARG A 340 7.78 -3.42 21.63
CA ARG A 340 6.56 -2.80 21.10
C ARG A 340 6.22 -3.30 19.70
N HIS A 341 5.02 -2.99 19.23
CA HIS A 341 4.62 -3.33 17.88
C HIS A 341 5.43 -2.49 16.89
N TYR A 342 5.78 -3.02 15.71
CA TYR A 342 6.66 -2.31 14.80
C TYR A 342 6.02 -1.00 14.27
N ALA A 343 4.74 -1.04 13.94
CA ALA A 343 3.97 0.17 13.58
C ALA A 343 4.01 1.29 14.64
N ASP A 344 4.17 0.97 15.93
CA ASP A 344 4.21 1.98 17.00
C ASP A 344 5.37 2.97 16.78
N TYR A 345 6.53 2.51 16.28
CA TYR A 345 7.67 3.39 16.01
C TYR A 345 7.34 4.45 14.95
N VAL A 346 6.59 4.07 13.91
CA VAL A 346 6.17 4.98 12.82
C VAL A 346 5.14 5.98 13.34
N TYR A 347 4.10 5.51 14.03
CA TYR A 347 3.01 6.38 14.48
C TYR A 347 3.37 7.23 15.70
N ASP A 348 4.26 6.76 16.57
CA ASP A 348 4.86 7.61 17.61
C ASP A 348 5.66 8.74 16.95
N TYR A 349 6.49 8.43 15.95
CA TYR A 349 7.24 9.43 15.20
C TYR A 349 6.33 10.45 14.50
N ALA A 350 5.20 9.99 13.95
CA ALA A 350 4.16 10.87 13.40
C ALA A 350 3.57 11.82 14.47
N ASN A 351 3.25 11.30 15.65
CA ASN A 351 2.75 12.10 16.77
C ASN A 351 3.75 13.15 17.23
N GLU A 352 5.04 12.85 17.22
CA GLU A 352 6.10 13.81 17.56
C GLU A 352 6.27 14.88 16.50
N PHE A 353 6.17 14.50 15.22
CA PHE A 353 6.27 15.43 14.10
C PHE A 353 5.13 16.44 14.13
N VAL A 354 3.92 15.94 14.32
CA VAL A 354 2.72 16.75 14.50
C VAL A 354 2.86 17.66 15.73
N ARG A 355 3.34 17.14 16.87
CA ARG A 355 3.53 17.95 18.09
C ARG A 355 4.51 19.10 17.86
N LYS A 356 5.61 18.85 17.16
CA LYS A 356 6.65 19.84 16.86
C LYS A 356 6.12 20.92 15.90
N TYR A 357 5.50 20.51 14.80
CA TYR A 357 5.19 21.40 13.67
C TYR A 357 3.72 21.81 13.56
N LYS A 358 2.85 21.51 14.55
CA LYS A 358 1.42 21.89 14.50
C LYS A 358 1.16 23.40 14.28
N ASN A 359 2.10 24.25 14.67
CA ASN A 359 2.03 25.72 14.50
C ASN A 359 2.81 26.21 13.28
N ASP A 360 3.47 25.31 12.55
CA ASP A 360 4.26 25.56 11.36
C ASP A 360 3.60 24.90 10.13
N SER A 361 4.16 25.14 8.95
CA SER A 361 3.74 24.49 7.72
C SER A 361 4.45 23.15 7.54
N PHE A 362 3.71 22.04 7.39
CA PHE A 362 4.31 20.70 7.21
C PHE A 362 3.60 19.77 6.21
N PHE A 363 4.38 18.84 5.65
CA PHE A 363 3.94 17.68 4.88
C PHE A 363 4.55 16.42 5.49
N GLY A 364 3.73 15.52 6.02
CA GLY A 364 4.20 14.27 6.62
C GLY A 364 3.60 13.06 5.94
N PHE A 365 4.41 12.03 5.67
CA PHE A 365 3.92 10.74 5.19
C PHE A 365 4.44 9.58 6.05
N PHE A 366 3.54 8.90 6.74
CA PHE A 366 3.84 7.83 7.69
C PHE A 366 3.07 6.57 7.30
N TRP A 367 3.80 5.49 7.05
CA TRP A 367 3.26 4.28 6.42
C TRP A 367 3.69 3.01 7.14
N THR A 368 2.78 2.04 7.26
CA THR A 368 3.06 0.78 7.96
C THR A 368 2.59 -0.43 7.17
N ASN A 369 3.41 -1.48 7.20
CA ASN A 369 3.23 -2.79 6.57
C ASN A 369 3.01 -3.90 7.62
N SER A 370 3.53 -3.72 8.83
CA SER A 370 3.77 -4.79 9.81
C SER A 370 2.54 -5.57 10.30
N PHE A 371 1.32 -5.04 10.20
CA PHE A 371 0.12 -5.69 10.75
C PHE A 371 -0.99 -6.01 9.75
N SER A 372 -0.78 -5.76 8.45
CA SER A 372 -1.85 -5.85 7.45
C SER A 372 -1.45 -6.61 6.18
N HIS A 373 -0.18 -6.57 5.79
CA HIS A 373 0.31 -7.05 4.48
C HIS A 373 -0.05 -8.51 4.13
N ASP A 374 -0.17 -9.40 5.13
CA ASP A 374 -0.12 -10.84 4.91
C ASP A 374 -1.43 -11.62 5.11
N ASP A 375 -2.38 -11.05 5.87
CA ASP A 375 -3.63 -11.71 6.25
C ASP A 375 -4.69 -10.66 6.63
N VAL A 376 -5.88 -10.79 6.03
CA VAL A 376 -7.04 -9.89 6.21
C VAL A 376 -7.54 -9.78 7.65
N SER A 377 -7.11 -10.69 8.53
CA SER A 377 -7.54 -10.75 9.92
C SER A 377 -6.59 -10.03 10.87
N MET A 378 -5.31 -9.92 10.51
CA MET A 378 -4.28 -9.31 11.37
C MET A 378 -4.55 -7.86 11.77
N PRO A 379 -5.17 -7.01 10.92
CA PRO A 379 -5.51 -5.65 11.32
C PRO A 379 -6.36 -5.57 12.59
N LYS A 380 -7.13 -6.61 12.93
CA LYS A 380 -7.91 -6.64 14.16
C LYS A 380 -7.07 -6.53 15.43
N ARG A 381 -5.81 -6.99 15.42
CA ARG A 381 -4.91 -6.86 16.59
C ARG A 381 -4.54 -5.43 16.89
N TYR A 382 -4.58 -4.57 15.89
CA TYR A 382 -4.07 -3.20 15.95
C TYR A 382 -5.18 -2.15 15.88
N ASP A 383 -6.45 -2.57 15.81
CA ASP A 383 -7.63 -1.69 15.69
C ASP A 383 -7.69 -0.62 16.79
N SER A 384 -7.74 -1.01 18.06
CA SER A 384 -7.82 -0.04 19.16
C SER A 384 -6.56 0.82 19.27
N THR A 385 -5.38 0.28 18.96
CA THR A 385 -4.11 1.02 18.97
C THR A 385 -4.07 2.08 17.87
N MET A 386 -4.48 1.73 16.65
CA MET A 386 -4.57 2.67 15.52
C MET A 386 -5.52 3.82 15.84
N LYS A 387 -6.72 3.51 16.36
CA LYS A 387 -7.65 4.52 16.86
C LYS A 387 -6.99 5.46 17.88
N ASN A 388 -6.26 4.90 18.86
CA ASN A 388 -5.57 5.71 19.87
C ASN A 388 -4.51 6.64 19.25
N HIS A 389 -3.76 6.18 18.25
CA HIS A 389 -2.82 7.06 17.53
C HIS A 389 -3.55 8.20 16.81
N LEU A 390 -4.66 7.93 16.12
CA LEU A 390 -5.46 8.99 15.48
C LEU A 390 -6.01 9.98 16.51
N GLU A 391 -6.53 9.50 17.64
CA GLU A 391 -6.99 10.36 18.74
C GLU A 391 -5.86 11.22 19.33
N ASN A 392 -4.64 10.69 19.41
CA ASN A 392 -3.48 11.45 19.91
C ASN A 392 -3.08 12.55 18.92
N ILE A 393 -3.15 12.28 17.61
CA ILE A 393 -2.98 13.30 16.57
C ILE A 393 -4.06 14.38 16.73
N GLU A 394 -5.33 14.02 16.95
CA GLU A 394 -6.41 14.96 17.21
C GLU A 394 -6.15 15.83 18.46
N LYS A 395 -5.82 15.18 19.60
CA LYS A 395 -5.53 15.85 20.89
C LYS A 395 -4.35 16.81 20.83
N SER A 396 -3.45 16.68 19.85
CA SER A 396 -2.34 17.62 19.65
C SER A 396 -2.80 19.04 19.28
N GLY A 397 -4.04 19.18 18.78
CA GLY A 397 -4.63 20.43 18.27
C GLY A 397 -4.39 20.66 16.77
N VAL A 398 -3.76 19.72 16.07
CA VAL A 398 -3.35 19.91 14.66
C VAL A 398 -4.53 19.96 13.66
N LEU A 399 -5.70 19.46 14.05
CA LEU A 399 -6.89 19.42 13.18
C LEU A 399 -7.42 20.79 12.77
N ASN A 400 -6.98 21.88 13.42
CA ASN A 400 -7.46 23.22 13.08
C ASN A 400 -7.03 23.69 11.68
N ASN A 401 -5.88 23.23 11.19
CA ASN A 401 -5.29 23.69 9.93
C ASN A 401 -4.65 22.56 9.10
N THR A 402 -4.94 21.30 9.42
CA THR A 402 -4.33 20.14 8.75
C THR A 402 -5.37 19.32 8.03
N ILE A 403 -5.16 19.10 6.72
CA ILE A 403 -5.84 18.05 5.97
C ILE A 403 -5.15 16.73 6.30
N ILE A 404 -5.89 15.77 6.86
CA ILE A 404 -5.37 14.44 7.16
C ILE A 404 -5.91 13.45 6.14
N ILE A 405 -5.02 12.69 5.53
CA ILE A 405 -5.36 11.60 4.61
C ILE A 405 -5.08 10.29 5.33
N PHE A 406 -6.11 9.53 5.63
CA PHE A 406 -6.01 8.17 6.12
C PHE A 406 -6.30 7.21 4.96
N LEU A 407 -5.29 6.46 4.51
CA LEU A 407 -5.38 5.71 3.26
C LEU A 407 -4.69 4.34 3.27
N SER A 408 -5.14 3.50 2.35
CA SER A 408 -4.37 2.35 1.84
C SER A 408 -4.12 2.53 0.34
N ASP A 409 -3.26 1.72 -0.23
CA ASP A 409 -2.78 1.79 -1.62
C ASP A 409 -3.39 0.69 -2.51
N HIS A 410 -3.65 -0.47 -1.91
CA HIS A 410 -4.38 -1.60 -2.46
C HIS A 410 -4.98 -2.46 -1.34
N GLY A 411 -5.91 -3.36 -1.68
CA GLY A 411 -6.30 -4.44 -0.77
C GLY A 411 -5.37 -5.65 -0.85
N MET A 412 -5.77 -6.78 -0.28
CA MET A 412 -4.95 -7.99 -0.20
C MET A 412 -4.60 -8.56 -1.60
N ARG A 413 -3.32 -8.59 -1.97
CA ARG A 413 -2.88 -9.08 -3.30
C ARG A 413 -2.92 -10.60 -3.46
N PHE A 414 -2.71 -11.33 -2.38
CA PHE A 414 -2.63 -12.80 -2.38
C PHE A 414 -3.23 -13.39 -1.11
N GLY A 415 -3.55 -14.67 -1.15
CA GLY A 415 -4.08 -15.40 0.01
C GLY A 415 -5.54 -15.80 -0.16
N PRO A 416 -6.14 -16.43 0.86
CA PRO A 416 -7.42 -17.11 0.72
C PRO A 416 -8.57 -16.24 0.22
N ILE A 417 -8.60 -14.94 0.60
CA ILE A 417 -9.63 -14.01 0.15
C ILE A 417 -9.63 -13.84 -1.38
N ARG A 418 -8.46 -13.93 -2.03
CA ARG A 418 -8.31 -13.74 -3.49
C ARG A 418 -8.84 -14.89 -4.33
N LYS A 419 -9.30 -15.97 -3.70
CA LYS A 419 -10.03 -17.05 -4.39
C LYS A 419 -11.48 -16.68 -4.68
N PHE A 420 -12.00 -15.61 -4.08
CA PHE A 420 -13.38 -15.17 -4.19
C PHE A 420 -13.47 -13.84 -4.96
N PHE A 421 -14.64 -13.57 -5.56
CA PHE A 421 -14.88 -12.31 -6.27
C PHE A 421 -14.86 -11.10 -5.33
N THR A 422 -15.30 -11.25 -4.08
CA THR A 422 -15.13 -10.22 -3.05
C THR A 422 -13.66 -9.82 -2.90
N GLY A 423 -12.73 -10.79 -2.91
CA GLY A 423 -11.30 -10.49 -2.87
C GLY A 423 -10.76 -9.80 -4.11
N TRP A 424 -11.27 -10.16 -5.31
CA TRP A 424 -10.95 -9.46 -6.56
C TRP A 424 -11.33 -7.97 -6.49
N LEU A 425 -12.51 -7.67 -5.94
CA LEU A 425 -12.98 -6.29 -5.80
C LEU A 425 -12.24 -5.56 -4.67
N GLU A 426 -12.11 -6.19 -3.49
CA GLU A 426 -11.43 -5.63 -2.32
C GLU A 426 -9.98 -5.25 -2.62
N GLU A 427 -9.25 -6.05 -3.41
CA GLU A 427 -7.89 -5.70 -3.81
C GLU A 427 -7.81 -4.38 -4.58
N ARG A 428 -8.81 -4.10 -5.43
CA ARG A 428 -8.81 -2.92 -6.30
C ARG A 428 -9.33 -1.65 -5.62
N LEU A 429 -10.06 -1.80 -4.50
CA LEU A 429 -10.70 -0.71 -3.75
C LEU A 429 -10.12 -0.59 -2.32
N PRO A 430 -8.91 -0.02 -2.19
CA PRO A 430 -8.38 0.39 -0.89
C PRO A 430 -9.26 1.44 -0.20
N PHE A 431 -9.14 1.57 1.11
CA PHE A 431 -9.83 2.65 1.83
C PHE A 431 -9.14 4.00 1.58
N LEU A 432 -9.93 5.08 1.61
CA LEU A 432 -9.45 6.46 1.62
C LEU A 432 -10.44 7.34 2.40
N HIS A 433 -9.95 7.92 3.49
CA HIS A 433 -10.68 8.88 4.32
C HIS A 433 -9.90 10.20 4.38
N ILE A 434 -10.59 11.31 4.15
CA ILE A 434 -9.98 12.65 4.11
C ILE A 434 -10.62 13.51 5.19
N TYR A 435 -9.84 13.94 6.17
CA TYR A 435 -10.26 14.95 7.14
C TYR A 435 -10.01 16.34 6.58
N ILE A 436 -11.04 17.19 6.58
CA ILE A 436 -10.93 18.59 6.18
C ILE A 436 -11.04 19.50 7.42
N PRO A 437 -10.02 20.32 7.71
CA PRO A 437 -10.01 21.19 8.88
C PRO A 437 -11.05 22.30 8.74
N GLN A 438 -11.66 22.72 9.86
CA GLN A 438 -12.74 23.73 9.86
C GLN A 438 -12.31 25.05 9.21
N GLN A 439 -11.06 25.46 9.40
CA GLN A 439 -10.51 26.65 8.76
C GLN A 439 -10.54 26.54 7.23
N PHE A 440 -10.16 25.40 6.66
CA PHE A 440 -10.21 25.17 5.21
C PHE A 440 -11.64 25.14 4.70
N LYS A 441 -12.58 24.54 5.46
CA LYS A 441 -14.02 24.57 5.12
C LYS A 441 -14.57 25.99 5.04
N ALA A 442 -14.20 26.84 5.99
CA ALA A 442 -14.63 28.23 6.03
C ALA A 442 -14.02 29.07 4.89
N GLN A 443 -12.77 28.82 4.53
CA GLN A 443 -12.05 29.55 3.48
C GLN A 443 -12.44 29.09 2.06
N HIS A 444 -12.76 27.81 1.89
CA HIS A 444 -12.98 27.18 0.59
C HIS A 444 -14.24 26.30 0.54
N PRO A 445 -15.44 26.84 0.86
CA PRO A 445 -16.65 26.02 0.98
C PRO A 445 -17.03 25.29 -0.33
N GLU A 446 -16.86 25.94 -1.48
CA GLU A 446 -17.15 25.31 -2.78
C GLU A 446 -16.18 24.15 -3.11
N LEU A 447 -14.90 24.26 -2.73
CA LEU A 447 -13.92 23.19 -2.94
C LEU A 447 -14.26 21.97 -2.07
N VAL A 448 -14.71 22.20 -0.84
CA VAL A 448 -15.11 21.12 0.09
C VAL A 448 -16.41 20.47 -0.37
N LYS A 449 -17.38 21.25 -0.84
CA LYS A 449 -18.61 20.71 -1.44
C LYS A 449 -18.31 19.81 -2.64
N ASN A 450 -17.38 20.20 -3.51
CA ASN A 450 -16.96 19.36 -4.63
C ASN A 450 -16.30 18.06 -4.14
N LEU A 451 -15.46 18.13 -3.10
CA LEU A 451 -14.86 16.95 -2.50
C LEU A 451 -15.92 15.99 -1.93
N GLU A 452 -16.96 16.52 -1.26
CA GLU A 452 -18.09 15.75 -0.75
C GLU A 452 -18.89 15.08 -1.89
N ILE A 453 -19.12 15.78 -3.00
CA ILE A 453 -19.72 15.17 -4.21
C ILE A 453 -18.82 14.05 -4.75
N ASN A 454 -17.50 14.27 -4.75
CA ASN A 454 -16.52 13.33 -5.25
C ASN A 454 -16.36 12.07 -4.40
N ALA A 455 -16.87 12.06 -3.17
CA ALA A 455 -16.92 10.88 -2.30
C ALA A 455 -17.63 9.69 -2.98
N ASP A 456 -18.60 10.00 -3.85
CA ASP A 456 -19.39 9.06 -4.65
C ASP A 456 -18.99 9.06 -6.14
N ARG A 457 -17.71 9.35 -6.45
CA ARG A 457 -17.15 9.33 -7.81
C ARG A 457 -15.97 8.37 -7.91
N LEU A 458 -15.76 7.84 -9.11
CA LEU A 458 -14.55 7.06 -9.42
C LEU A 458 -13.33 8.00 -9.43
N ILE A 459 -12.38 7.70 -8.55
CA ILE A 459 -11.13 8.46 -8.43
C ILE A 459 -9.93 7.52 -8.37
N SER A 460 -8.74 8.05 -8.64
CA SER A 460 -7.48 7.29 -8.61
C SER A 460 -6.39 8.04 -7.84
N PRO A 461 -5.26 7.39 -7.50
CA PRO A 461 -4.12 8.04 -6.86
C PRO A 461 -3.60 9.28 -7.60
N TYR A 462 -3.78 9.34 -8.93
CA TYR A 462 -3.41 10.52 -9.70
C TYR A 462 -4.27 11.75 -9.37
N ASP A 463 -5.57 11.57 -9.09
CA ASP A 463 -6.42 12.69 -8.66
C ASP A 463 -5.99 13.23 -7.30
N MET A 464 -5.55 12.35 -6.40
CA MET A 464 -4.94 12.75 -5.12
C MET A 464 -3.64 13.53 -5.35
N PHE A 465 -2.74 13.07 -6.23
CA PHE A 465 -1.53 13.82 -6.59
C PHE A 465 -1.84 15.24 -7.08
N VAL A 466 -2.81 15.39 -8.00
CA VAL A 466 -3.23 16.71 -8.50
C VAL A 466 -3.88 17.53 -7.39
N THR A 467 -4.60 16.90 -6.45
CA THR A 467 -5.19 17.58 -5.29
C THR A 467 -4.12 18.12 -4.35
N PHE A 468 -3.04 17.38 -4.08
CA PHE A 468 -1.92 17.87 -3.29
C PHE A 468 -1.22 19.07 -3.95
N LYS A 469 -1.05 19.04 -5.28
CA LYS A 469 -0.57 20.21 -6.04
C LYS A 469 -1.54 21.39 -5.95
N HIS A 470 -2.85 21.14 -5.92
CA HIS A 470 -3.84 22.19 -5.71
C HIS A 470 -3.72 22.80 -4.30
N ILE A 471 -3.51 21.99 -3.25
CA ILE A 471 -3.24 22.49 -1.89
C ILE A 471 -1.99 23.39 -1.89
N LEU A 472 -0.90 22.98 -2.55
CA LEU A 472 0.30 23.79 -2.70
C LEU A 472 0.04 25.10 -3.44
N MET A 473 -0.76 25.08 -4.51
CA MET A 473 -1.15 26.29 -5.23
C MET A 473 -1.93 27.25 -4.34
N LEU A 474 -2.87 26.73 -3.52
CA LEU A 474 -3.63 27.54 -2.56
C LEU A 474 -2.75 28.10 -1.43
N SER A 475 -1.59 27.50 -1.16
CA SER A 475 -0.65 28.01 -0.15
C SER A 475 0.00 29.35 -0.50
N GLY A 476 -0.06 29.77 -1.77
CA GLY A 476 0.48 31.05 -2.22
C GLY A 476 2.01 31.16 -2.31
N GLU A 477 2.75 30.07 -2.09
CA GLU A 477 4.23 30.05 -2.22
C GLU A 477 4.71 29.78 -3.66
N TYR A 478 3.87 29.14 -4.49
CA TYR A 478 4.16 28.93 -5.90
C TYR A 478 3.60 30.09 -6.73
N ASN A 479 4.47 30.72 -7.53
CA ASN A 479 4.03 31.62 -8.59
C ASN A 479 3.19 30.83 -9.62
N GLU A 480 2.30 31.52 -10.34
CA GLU A 480 1.25 31.02 -11.26
C GLU A 480 1.65 29.99 -12.35
N THR A 481 2.87 29.45 -12.34
CA THR A 481 3.41 28.47 -13.29
C THR A 481 3.15 27.01 -12.92
N MET A 482 2.63 26.69 -11.73
CA MET A 482 2.34 25.30 -11.36
C MET A 482 1.15 24.76 -12.15
N THR A 483 1.38 23.75 -13.00
CA THR A 483 0.32 23.05 -13.73
C THR A 483 -0.36 22.01 -12.84
N LEU A 484 -1.69 22.02 -12.76
CA LEU A 484 -2.48 21.01 -12.03
C LEU A 484 -2.70 19.75 -12.88
N THR A 485 -1.62 19.04 -13.17
CA THR A 485 -1.63 17.79 -13.95
C THR A 485 -0.73 16.73 -13.33
N ALA A 486 -1.04 15.46 -13.61
CA ALA A 486 -0.19 14.30 -13.36
C ALA A 486 0.32 13.76 -14.70
N ASP A 487 1.63 13.59 -14.88
CA ASP A 487 2.20 13.13 -16.15
C ASP A 487 1.74 11.72 -16.53
N GLY A 488 1.48 10.87 -15.53
CA GLY A 488 0.95 9.53 -15.67
C GLY A 488 -0.54 9.48 -16.02
N CYS A 489 -1.27 10.59 -15.78
CA CYS A 489 -2.70 10.75 -16.08
C CYS A 489 -3.04 12.22 -16.41
N PRO A 490 -2.84 12.69 -17.65
CA PRO A 490 -3.14 14.08 -18.02
C PRO A 490 -4.62 14.46 -17.93
N THR A 491 -5.52 13.48 -17.90
CA THR A 491 -6.97 13.67 -17.76
C THR A 491 -7.44 13.70 -16.31
N CYS A 492 -6.57 13.35 -15.35
CA CYS A 492 -6.88 13.40 -13.94
C CYS A 492 -6.87 14.86 -13.44
N GLN A 493 -7.66 15.13 -12.41
CA GLN A 493 -7.88 16.48 -11.92
C GLN A 493 -7.91 16.52 -10.40
N SER A 494 -7.85 17.73 -9.84
CA SER A 494 -8.02 17.91 -8.41
C SER A 494 -9.43 17.52 -7.97
N LEU A 495 -9.53 16.85 -6.84
CA LEU A 495 -10.78 16.49 -6.17
C LEU A 495 -11.50 17.70 -5.55
N PHE A 496 -10.91 18.89 -5.62
CA PHE A 496 -11.60 20.15 -5.31
C PHE A 496 -12.42 20.69 -6.49
N TYR A 497 -12.34 20.05 -7.66
CA TYR A 497 -13.29 20.23 -8.76
C TYR A 497 -14.22 19.03 -8.85
N GLU A 498 -15.46 19.24 -9.26
CA GLU A 498 -16.41 18.12 -9.43
C GLU A 498 -15.88 17.14 -10.49
N VAL A 499 -15.74 15.88 -10.08
CA VAL A 499 -15.40 14.75 -10.95
C VAL A 499 -16.64 14.34 -11.73
N PRO A 500 -16.56 14.19 -13.07
CA PRO A 500 -17.72 13.85 -13.89
C PRO A 500 -18.42 12.58 -13.42
N SER A 501 -19.75 12.60 -13.36
CA SER A 501 -20.59 11.45 -12.98
C SER A 501 -20.47 10.26 -13.93
N ASN A 502 -20.13 10.52 -15.18
CA ASN A 502 -19.98 9.54 -16.25
C ASN A 502 -18.51 9.17 -16.52
N ARG A 503 -17.59 9.49 -15.58
CA ARG A 503 -16.16 9.21 -15.72
C ARG A 503 -15.89 7.72 -15.89
N THR A 504 -14.99 7.38 -16.80
CA THR A 504 -14.54 6.00 -17.05
C THR A 504 -13.20 5.71 -16.36
N CYS A 505 -12.86 4.42 -16.22
CA CYS A 505 -11.51 4.02 -15.80
C CYS A 505 -10.41 4.58 -16.72
N LYS A 506 -10.70 4.77 -18.02
CA LYS A 506 -9.73 5.36 -18.95
C LYS A 506 -9.46 6.82 -18.61
N ASP A 507 -10.50 7.59 -18.28
CA ASP A 507 -10.36 9.01 -17.89
C ASP A 507 -9.64 9.17 -16.54
N ALA A 508 -9.77 8.18 -15.66
CA ALA A 508 -9.02 8.09 -14.41
C ALA A 508 -7.63 7.42 -14.56
N CYS A 509 -7.24 7.05 -15.78
CA CYS A 509 -6.03 6.29 -16.12
C CYS A 509 -5.81 5.03 -15.25
N ILE A 510 -6.91 4.38 -14.87
CA ILE A 510 -6.92 3.06 -14.24
C ILE A 510 -6.77 2.02 -15.35
N PRO A 511 -5.69 1.22 -15.38
CA PRO A 511 -5.54 0.16 -16.35
C PRO A 511 -6.71 -0.81 -16.30
N ARG A 512 -7.14 -1.34 -17.46
CA ARG A 512 -8.34 -2.17 -17.58
C ARG A 512 -8.36 -3.37 -16.63
N VAL A 513 -7.20 -3.99 -16.36
CA VAL A 513 -7.05 -5.11 -15.41
C VAL A 513 -7.36 -4.75 -13.96
N TRP A 514 -7.21 -3.46 -13.59
CA TRP A 514 -7.49 -2.93 -12.26
C TRP A 514 -8.83 -2.20 -12.16
N CYS A 515 -9.55 -2.07 -13.27
CA CYS A 515 -10.80 -1.33 -13.35
C CYS A 515 -11.97 -2.11 -12.70
N THR A 516 -12.64 -1.50 -11.73
CA THR A 516 -13.78 -2.09 -11.01
C THR A 516 -15.14 -1.74 -11.60
N CYS A 517 -15.18 -0.82 -12.57
CA CYS A 517 -16.40 -0.41 -13.26
C CYS A 517 -17.05 -1.49 -14.15
N THR A 518 -16.35 -2.61 -14.38
CA THR A 518 -16.86 -3.71 -15.22
C THR A 518 -17.63 -4.69 -14.36
N SER A 519 -18.93 -4.82 -14.62
CA SER A 519 -19.76 -5.84 -13.99
C SER A 519 -19.51 -7.22 -14.60
N PHE A 520 -19.46 -8.24 -13.75
CA PHE A 520 -19.17 -9.63 -14.13
C PHE A 520 -20.22 -10.57 -13.57
N SER A 521 -20.76 -11.45 -14.41
CA SER A 521 -21.64 -12.55 -14.01
C SER A 521 -20.88 -13.87 -14.00
N GLU A 522 -21.15 -14.73 -13.02
CA GLU A 522 -20.58 -16.08 -12.97
C GLU A 522 -21.08 -16.95 -14.12
N ILE A 523 -20.20 -17.79 -14.65
CA ILE A 523 -20.49 -18.69 -15.78
C ILE A 523 -19.87 -20.07 -15.55
N ASN A 524 -20.32 -21.06 -16.33
CA ASN A 524 -19.79 -22.42 -16.22
C ASN A 524 -18.30 -22.50 -16.61
N LYS A 525 -17.45 -22.69 -15.60
CA LYS A 525 -16.00 -22.83 -15.74
C LYS A 525 -15.53 -24.05 -16.53
N ASN A 526 -16.40 -25.05 -16.72
CA ASN A 526 -16.06 -26.28 -17.43
C ASN A 526 -16.31 -26.20 -18.94
N SER A 527 -16.84 -25.08 -19.44
CA SER A 527 -17.05 -24.87 -20.88
C SER A 527 -15.73 -24.85 -21.67
N ASP A 528 -15.77 -25.33 -22.91
CA ASP A 528 -14.56 -25.45 -23.74
C ASP A 528 -13.97 -24.07 -24.10
N LEU A 529 -14.81 -23.05 -24.26
CA LEU A 529 -14.36 -21.67 -24.46
C LEU A 529 -13.53 -21.16 -23.27
N ILE A 530 -13.95 -21.46 -22.04
CA ILE A 530 -13.23 -21.03 -20.84
C ILE A 530 -11.94 -21.81 -20.64
N LYS A 531 -11.93 -23.12 -20.92
CA LYS A 531 -10.68 -23.90 -20.96
C LYS A 531 -9.70 -23.37 -22.00
N LYS A 532 -10.19 -22.95 -23.18
CA LYS A 532 -9.36 -22.30 -24.21
C LYS A 532 -8.82 -20.96 -23.72
N ALA A 533 -9.62 -20.14 -23.05
CA ALA A 533 -9.19 -18.87 -22.49
C ALA A 533 -8.11 -19.04 -21.40
N ALA A 534 -8.28 -20.01 -20.49
CA ALA A 534 -7.28 -20.33 -19.47
C ALA A 534 -5.97 -20.85 -20.09
N ASN A 535 -6.06 -21.76 -21.07
CA ASN A 535 -4.87 -22.23 -21.79
C ASN A 535 -4.17 -21.10 -22.55
N PHE A 536 -4.91 -20.20 -23.19
CA PHE A 536 -4.35 -19.02 -23.84
C PHE A 536 -3.56 -18.15 -22.85
N ALA A 537 -4.09 -17.93 -21.65
CA ALA A 537 -3.37 -17.20 -20.60
C ALA A 537 -2.08 -17.94 -20.17
N VAL A 538 -2.11 -19.26 -20.04
CA VAL A 538 -0.91 -20.08 -19.75
C VAL A 538 0.11 -20.01 -20.89
N THR A 539 -0.33 -19.99 -22.15
CA THR A 539 0.56 -19.79 -23.30
C THR A 539 1.26 -18.43 -23.20
N GLN A 540 0.53 -17.36 -22.92
CA GLN A 540 1.14 -16.03 -22.76
C GLN A 540 2.14 -15.98 -21.60
N LEU A 541 1.85 -16.62 -20.46
CA LEU A 541 2.81 -16.72 -19.36
C LEU A 541 4.11 -17.41 -19.77
N ASN A 542 4.01 -18.50 -20.53
CA ASN A 542 5.19 -19.24 -20.99
C ASN A 542 5.99 -18.43 -22.03
N GLU A 543 5.33 -17.62 -22.85
CA GLU A 543 6.01 -16.68 -23.75
C GLU A 543 6.79 -15.63 -22.96
N ASP A 544 6.20 -15.04 -21.93
CA ASP A 544 6.86 -14.05 -21.06
C ASP A 544 8.05 -14.68 -20.31
N LEU A 545 7.93 -15.94 -19.88
CA LEU A 545 8.99 -16.68 -19.19
C LEU A 545 10.07 -17.24 -20.14
N SER A 546 9.87 -17.20 -21.46
CA SER A 546 10.77 -17.84 -22.44
C SER A 546 12.21 -17.29 -22.41
N ILE A 547 12.40 -16.06 -21.93
CA ILE A 547 13.71 -15.44 -21.73
C ILE A 547 14.50 -16.03 -20.54
N TYR A 548 13.85 -16.83 -19.69
CA TYR A 548 14.43 -17.47 -18.51
C TYR A 548 14.36 -18.99 -18.64
N PRO A 549 15.32 -19.65 -19.32
CA PRO A 549 15.33 -21.09 -19.51
C PRO A 549 15.43 -21.89 -18.21
N GLN A 550 15.81 -21.26 -17.10
CA GLN A 550 15.79 -21.84 -15.75
C GLN A 550 14.38 -22.01 -15.17
N CYS A 551 13.36 -21.37 -15.74
CA CYS A 551 11.98 -21.49 -15.31
C CYS A 551 11.33 -22.69 -16.03
N ALA A 552 10.68 -23.56 -15.27
CA ALA A 552 9.89 -24.66 -15.80
C ALA A 552 8.75 -24.14 -16.68
N LYS A 553 8.47 -24.85 -17.77
CA LYS A 553 7.28 -24.62 -18.57
C LYS A 553 6.04 -24.91 -17.74
N LEU A 554 5.11 -23.98 -17.70
CA LEU A 554 3.87 -24.08 -16.95
C LEU A 554 2.78 -24.75 -17.79
N GLU A 555 1.95 -25.58 -17.16
CA GLU A 555 0.80 -26.23 -17.77
C GLU A 555 -0.46 -25.97 -16.95
N LEU A 556 -1.59 -25.76 -17.64
CA LEU A 556 -2.89 -25.60 -16.99
C LEU A 556 -3.25 -26.90 -16.26
N LYS A 557 -3.59 -26.80 -14.98
CA LYS A 557 -4.06 -27.94 -14.18
C LYS A 557 -5.59 -27.95 -14.11
N ASN A 558 -6.22 -26.93 -13.54
CA ASN A 558 -7.67 -26.77 -13.47
C ASN A 558 -8.10 -25.31 -13.63
N VAL A 559 -9.32 -25.11 -14.12
CA VAL A 559 -10.02 -23.82 -13.98
C VAL A 559 -10.74 -23.80 -12.63
N LEU A 560 -10.44 -22.79 -11.83
CA LEU A 560 -10.97 -22.61 -10.48
C LEU A 560 -12.31 -21.87 -10.50
N SER A 561 -12.38 -20.75 -11.22
CA SER A 561 -13.61 -19.96 -11.42
C SER A 561 -13.61 -19.24 -12.77
N ALA A 562 -14.79 -18.86 -13.23
CA ALA A 562 -14.94 -18.09 -14.47
C ALA A 562 -16.13 -17.12 -14.37
N ARG A 563 -15.91 -15.89 -14.83
CA ARG A 563 -16.94 -14.86 -14.94
C ARG A 563 -16.86 -14.16 -16.30
N ARG A 564 -17.99 -13.67 -16.78
CA ARG A 564 -18.12 -12.94 -18.06
C ARG A 564 -18.57 -11.51 -17.79
N SER A 565 -17.98 -10.55 -18.49
CA SER A 565 -18.48 -9.17 -18.48
C SER A 565 -19.94 -9.11 -18.93
N THR A 566 -20.77 -8.32 -18.26
CA THR A 566 -22.21 -8.21 -18.60
C THR A 566 -22.51 -7.32 -19.81
N THR A 567 -21.48 -6.77 -20.46
CA THR A 567 -21.64 -5.91 -21.65
C THR A 567 -22.17 -6.69 -22.86
N THR A 568 -23.19 -6.16 -23.53
CA THR A 568 -23.91 -6.79 -24.65
C THR A 568 -23.22 -6.65 -26.01
N ASN A 569 -21.89 -6.54 -26.04
CA ASN A 569 -21.14 -6.34 -27.28
C ASN A 569 -20.58 -7.67 -27.80
N SER A 570 -20.17 -7.71 -29.08
CA SER A 570 -19.41 -8.83 -29.67
C SER A 570 -18.02 -9.04 -29.04
N ILE A 571 -17.67 -8.20 -28.05
CA ILE A 571 -16.45 -8.28 -27.27
C ILE A 571 -16.82 -8.62 -25.83
N LEU A 572 -16.37 -9.78 -25.37
CA LEU A 572 -16.59 -10.29 -24.02
C LEU A 572 -15.25 -10.33 -23.28
N ASP A 573 -15.22 -9.86 -22.03
CA ASP A 573 -14.08 -10.06 -21.15
C ASP A 573 -14.39 -11.24 -20.21
N PHE A 574 -13.55 -12.28 -20.24
CA PHE A 574 -13.61 -13.41 -19.31
C PHE A 574 -12.59 -13.21 -18.19
N LEU A 575 -13.09 -13.09 -16.95
CA LEU A 575 -12.27 -13.16 -15.75
C LEU A 575 -12.17 -14.62 -15.34
N VAL A 576 -10.98 -15.21 -15.48
CA VAL A 576 -10.72 -16.62 -15.21
C VAL A 576 -9.66 -16.75 -14.13
N SER A 577 -9.93 -17.61 -13.14
CA SER A 577 -8.90 -18.08 -12.21
C SER A 577 -8.62 -19.55 -12.44
N PHE A 578 -7.34 -19.93 -12.37
CA PHE A 578 -6.87 -21.27 -12.72
C PHE A 578 -5.60 -21.62 -11.95
N ASP A 579 -5.32 -22.90 -11.76
CA ASP A 579 -4.05 -23.37 -11.20
C ASP A 579 -3.14 -23.97 -12.28
N VAL A 580 -1.81 -23.84 -12.08
CA VAL A 580 -0.79 -24.35 -13.00
C VAL A 580 0.19 -25.30 -12.32
N MET A 581 0.76 -26.22 -13.08
CA MET A 581 1.88 -27.10 -12.68
C MET A 581 3.16 -26.73 -13.44
N PRO A 582 4.36 -26.99 -12.89
CA PRO A 582 4.63 -27.60 -11.58
C PRO A 582 4.59 -26.62 -10.38
N SER A 583 4.32 -25.33 -10.61
CA SER A 583 4.45 -24.29 -9.56
C SER A 583 3.31 -24.24 -8.53
N GLU A 584 2.28 -25.07 -8.71
CA GLU A 584 1.02 -25.03 -7.95
C GLU A 584 0.43 -23.61 -7.88
N GLY A 585 0.55 -22.91 -9.00
CA GLY A 585 0.26 -21.50 -9.07
C GLY A 585 -1.17 -21.17 -9.33
N GLU A 586 -1.81 -20.51 -8.37
CA GLU A 586 -3.13 -19.95 -8.56
C GLU A 586 -2.98 -18.60 -9.26
N MET A 587 -3.52 -18.53 -10.47
CA MET A 587 -3.45 -17.38 -11.36
C MET A 587 -4.85 -16.81 -11.61
N GLU A 588 -4.89 -15.54 -11.94
CA GLU A 588 -6.08 -14.81 -12.34
C GLU A 588 -5.76 -13.97 -13.58
N ALA A 589 -6.58 -14.10 -14.62
CA ALA A 589 -6.39 -13.42 -15.89
C ALA A 589 -7.71 -12.85 -16.41
N THR A 590 -7.63 -11.71 -17.10
CA THR A 590 -8.74 -11.20 -17.91
C THR A 590 -8.43 -11.46 -19.38
N VAL A 591 -9.22 -12.32 -20.03
CA VAL A 591 -9.07 -12.66 -21.44
C VAL A 591 -10.23 -12.07 -22.23
N ARG A 592 -9.93 -11.17 -23.14
CA ARG A 592 -10.89 -10.61 -24.08
C ARG A 592 -11.10 -11.56 -25.24
N TYR A 593 -12.35 -11.83 -25.55
CA TYR A 593 -12.79 -12.66 -26.65
C TYR A 593 -13.65 -11.84 -27.61
N SER A 594 -13.30 -11.87 -28.89
CA SER A 594 -14.10 -11.33 -29.98
C SER A 594 -14.95 -12.46 -30.56
N SER A 595 -16.28 -12.37 -30.45
CA SER A 595 -17.17 -13.37 -31.05
C SER A 595 -17.06 -13.39 -32.58
N ASP A 596 -16.75 -12.24 -33.17
CA ASP A 596 -16.72 -12.05 -34.63
C ASP A 596 -15.47 -12.67 -35.25
N SER A 597 -14.28 -12.40 -34.67
CA SER A 597 -13.01 -12.96 -35.17
C SER A 597 -12.61 -14.28 -34.50
N LYS A 598 -13.30 -14.66 -33.43
CA LYS A 598 -12.94 -15.79 -32.53
C LYS A 598 -11.53 -15.67 -31.94
N GLU A 599 -10.98 -14.45 -31.89
CA GLU A 599 -9.66 -14.17 -31.35
C GLU A 599 -9.70 -13.90 -29.84
N MET A 600 -8.63 -14.31 -29.16
CA MET A 600 -8.40 -14.03 -27.75
C MET A 600 -7.26 -13.04 -27.58
N LYS A 601 -7.40 -12.15 -26.60
CA LYS A 601 -6.37 -11.18 -26.22
C LYS A 601 -6.29 -11.08 -24.70
N LEU A 602 -5.08 -11.13 -24.16
CA LEU A 602 -4.86 -10.89 -22.74
C LEU A 602 -5.04 -9.40 -22.43
N ILE A 603 -5.81 -9.10 -21.38
CA ILE A 603 -6.04 -7.73 -20.91
C ILE A 603 -5.23 -7.49 -19.64
N GLY A 604 -4.12 -6.78 -19.81
CA GLY A 604 -3.18 -6.48 -18.74
C GLY A 604 -2.33 -7.69 -18.36
N GLU A 605 -1.81 -7.67 -17.14
CA GLU A 605 -0.96 -8.74 -16.61
C GLU A 605 -1.80 -9.83 -15.96
N ILE A 606 -1.20 -11.02 -15.81
CA ILE A 606 -1.79 -12.12 -15.05
C ILE A 606 -1.43 -11.94 -13.57
N SER A 607 -2.38 -12.12 -12.67
CA SER A 607 -2.12 -12.02 -11.23
C SER A 607 -1.83 -13.40 -10.65
N ARG A 608 -0.72 -13.53 -9.92
CA ARG A 608 -0.47 -14.69 -9.06
C ARG A 608 -1.14 -14.43 -7.71
N ILE A 609 -2.18 -15.18 -7.37
CA ILE A 609 -3.04 -14.92 -6.20
C ILE A 609 -2.68 -15.76 -4.96
N ASN A 610 -1.75 -16.70 -5.06
CA ASN A 610 -1.15 -17.41 -3.91
C ASN A 610 0.35 -17.12 -3.77
N LYS A 611 0.88 -17.22 -2.55
CA LYS A 611 2.30 -17.00 -2.25
C LYS A 611 3.16 -18.01 -3.02
N TYR A 612 4.30 -17.56 -3.58
CA TYR A 612 5.23 -18.38 -4.36
C TYR A 612 6.57 -18.66 -3.63
N GLY A 613 6.81 -18.04 -2.47
CA GLY A 613 7.97 -18.34 -1.62
C GLY A 613 9.31 -18.28 -2.36
N ASN A 614 10.10 -19.36 -2.25
CA ASN A 614 11.42 -19.50 -2.88
C ASN A 614 11.39 -20.19 -4.27
N GLN A 615 10.22 -20.44 -4.84
CA GLN A 615 10.06 -21.16 -6.11
C GLN A 615 10.81 -20.50 -7.28
N SER A 616 11.05 -19.19 -7.21
CA SER A 616 11.64 -18.38 -8.27
C SER A 616 13.00 -17.79 -7.88
N SER A 617 13.77 -18.51 -7.04
CA SER A 617 15.09 -18.10 -6.55
C SER A 617 16.12 -17.83 -7.67
N CYS A 618 15.97 -18.47 -8.83
CA CYS A 618 16.86 -18.44 -10.00
C CYS A 618 16.72 -17.23 -10.92
N ILE A 619 15.75 -16.32 -10.70
CA ILE A 619 15.61 -15.08 -11.47
C ILE A 619 15.51 -13.87 -10.55
N LEU A 620 16.03 -12.71 -10.97
CA LEU A 620 15.97 -11.46 -10.18
C LEU A 620 14.94 -10.45 -10.71
N ASP A 621 14.23 -10.79 -11.79
CA ASP A 621 13.19 -9.94 -12.37
C ASP A 621 11.97 -9.88 -11.44
N ALA A 622 11.72 -8.71 -10.85
CA ALA A 622 10.63 -8.55 -9.87
C ALA A 622 9.23 -8.79 -10.47
N HIS A 623 9.06 -8.59 -11.78
CA HIS A 623 7.77 -8.73 -12.44
C HIS A 623 7.47 -10.20 -12.80
N LEU A 624 8.45 -10.94 -13.35
CA LEU A 624 8.26 -12.33 -13.80
C LEU A 624 8.49 -13.37 -12.70
N ARG A 625 9.12 -12.99 -11.60
CA ARG A 625 9.40 -13.87 -10.45
C ARG A 625 8.15 -14.49 -9.80
N LYS A 626 6.99 -13.86 -9.90
CA LYS A 626 5.72 -14.42 -9.40
C LYS A 626 5.20 -15.62 -10.21
N TYR A 627 5.71 -15.84 -11.43
CA TYR A 627 5.29 -16.96 -12.29
C TYR A 627 6.33 -18.07 -12.39
N CYS A 628 7.61 -17.74 -12.32
CA CYS A 628 8.71 -18.70 -12.50
C CYS A 628 8.72 -19.80 -11.43
N TYR A 629 8.98 -21.03 -11.84
CA TYR A 629 9.32 -22.15 -10.98
C TYR A 629 10.68 -22.70 -11.41
N CYS A 630 11.69 -22.57 -10.57
CA CYS A 630 13.05 -22.95 -10.88
C CYS A 630 13.19 -24.46 -11.00
N MET A 631 13.85 -24.91 -12.07
CA MET A 631 14.20 -26.31 -12.31
C MET A 631 15.48 -26.74 -11.59
#